data_AF-A0A1M2VRZ8-F1
#
_entry.id   AF-A0A1M2VRZ8-F1
#
_cell.length_a   1.000
_cell.length_b   1.000
_cell.length_c   1.000
_cell.angle_alpha   90.00
_cell.angle_beta   90.00
_cell.angle_gamma   90.00
#
_symmetry.space_group_name_H-M   'P 1'
#
loop_
_entity.id
_entity.type
_entity.pdbx_description
1 polymer ?
#
loop_
_entity_poly.entity_id
_entity_poly.type
_entity_poly.pdbx_seq_one_letter_code
_entity_poly.pdbx_strand_id
1 'polypeptide(L)'
;MLLELPMTLKNHSISIATLQSLCHVLLKAFLVAWPLAYPGGVVAVKCWRAGDPFRLVARIRLWFSSLTGKRERPRYTTYRTPEQEDAYWRAAERTARAFRASDANLTPPGVPLVRYYTPRLPPTYREKRVVDAEATEYQLPPKAFCKWHRMVFRGPMHPTLKEAVKQIRYFSSRDRREIHRISRLVRDEEVFCNGARRWTACYATMWKRWLETKGPDLAVVFE
;
A
#
# COMPACT_ATOMS: atom_id res chain seq x y z
N MET A 1 0.07 1.02 -26.63
CA MET A 1 -0.53 0.15 -27.67
C MET A 1 -0.40 -1.30 -27.23
N LEU A 2 -1.50 -2.05 -27.24
CA LEU A 2 -1.50 -3.51 -27.13
C LEU A 2 -1.47 -4.03 -28.57
N LEU A 3 -0.30 -4.48 -29.03
CA LEU A 3 -0.20 -5.27 -30.25
C LEU A 3 -0.29 -6.74 -29.82
N GLU A 4 -1.50 -7.29 -29.92
CA GLU A 4 -1.68 -8.74 -29.86
C GLU A 4 -1.29 -9.27 -31.24
N LEU A 5 -0.15 -9.94 -31.34
CA LEU A 5 0.21 -10.68 -32.54
C LEU A 5 -0.45 -12.06 -32.45
N PRO A 6 -1.47 -12.36 -33.27
CA PRO A 6 -2.11 -13.67 -33.27
C PRO A 6 -1.21 -14.64 -34.05
N MET A 7 -0.19 -15.18 -33.40
CA MET A 7 0.52 -16.34 -33.95
C MET A 7 -0.18 -17.62 -33.47
N THR A 8 -1.26 -17.98 -34.14
CA THR A 8 -1.88 -19.32 -33.99
C THR A 8 -1.10 -20.32 -34.83
N LEU A 9 -0.06 -20.92 -34.25
CA LEU A 9 0.69 -22.00 -34.86
C LEU A 9 -0.05 -23.33 -34.58
N LYS A 10 -0.92 -23.72 -35.52
CA LYS A 10 -1.51 -25.07 -35.54
C LYS A 10 -0.48 -26.05 -36.09
N ASN A 11 -0.18 -27.05 -35.26
CA ASN A 11 0.24 -28.41 -35.63
C ASN A 11 1.37 -28.54 -36.65
N HIS A 12 2.61 -28.24 -36.26
CA HIS A 12 3.77 -29.03 -36.70
C HIS A 12 4.82 -28.99 -35.59
N SER A 13 5.56 -30.09 -35.40
CA SER A 13 6.66 -30.28 -34.46
C SER A 13 7.82 -29.33 -34.77
N ILE A 14 7.62 -28.06 -34.49
CA ILE A 14 8.61 -27.01 -34.70
C ILE A 14 9.64 -27.14 -33.59
N SER A 15 10.83 -27.57 -33.98
CA SER A 15 12.01 -27.65 -33.13
C SER A 15 12.20 -26.35 -32.35
N ILE A 16 12.56 -26.46 -31.07
CA ILE A 16 12.83 -25.32 -30.17
C ILE A 16 13.84 -24.35 -30.81
N ALA A 17 14.75 -24.85 -31.66
CA ALA A 17 15.74 -24.06 -32.38
C ALA A 17 15.13 -23.12 -33.44
N THR A 18 14.10 -23.54 -34.18
CA THR A 18 13.47 -22.69 -35.20
C THR A 18 12.60 -21.60 -34.56
N LEU A 19 12.01 -21.88 -33.41
CA LEU A 19 11.25 -20.91 -32.62
C LEU A 19 12.18 -19.85 -31.98
N GLN A 20 13.34 -20.26 -31.50
CA GLN A 20 14.40 -19.34 -31.05
C GLN A 20 14.92 -18.47 -32.20
N SER A 21 15.12 -19.04 -33.39
CA SER A 21 15.54 -18.30 -34.59
C SER A 21 14.50 -17.24 -34.99
N LEU A 22 13.22 -17.60 -35.06
CA LEU A 22 12.13 -16.65 -35.38
C LEU A 22 12.01 -15.54 -34.34
N CYS A 23 12.10 -15.86 -33.04
CA CYS A 23 12.15 -14.85 -31.98
C CYS A 23 13.36 -13.93 -32.15
N HIS A 24 14.54 -14.45 -32.49
CA HIS A 24 15.73 -13.65 -32.73
C HIS A 24 15.57 -12.72 -33.93
N VAL A 25 14.97 -13.19 -35.03
CA VAL A 25 14.73 -12.38 -36.24
C VAL A 25 13.73 -11.26 -35.96
N LEU A 26 12.61 -11.56 -35.28
CA LEU A 26 11.62 -10.54 -34.89
C LEU A 26 12.22 -9.53 -33.89
N LEU A 27 13.04 -9.99 -32.95
CA LEU A 27 13.73 -9.11 -32.00
C LEU A 27 14.74 -8.21 -32.72
N LYS A 28 15.49 -8.73 -33.70
CA LYS A 28 16.41 -7.93 -34.53
C LYS A 28 15.66 -6.89 -35.37
N ALA A 29 14.60 -7.29 -36.06
CA ALA A 29 13.78 -6.37 -36.86
C ALA A 29 13.18 -5.25 -35.98
N PHE A 30 12.70 -5.60 -34.78
CA PHE A 30 12.18 -4.63 -33.84
C PHE A 30 13.28 -3.72 -33.27
N LEU A 31 14.45 -4.26 -32.92
CA LEU A 31 15.60 -3.51 -32.38
C LEU A 31 16.20 -2.52 -33.38
N VAL A 32 16.13 -2.81 -34.68
CA VAL A 32 16.62 -1.90 -35.73
C VAL A 32 15.61 -0.79 -36.02
N ALA A 33 14.30 -1.07 -35.98
CA ALA A 33 13.27 -0.10 -36.36
C ALA A 33 12.78 0.80 -35.21
N TRP A 34 12.82 0.34 -33.95
CA TRP A 34 12.23 1.08 -32.83
C TRP A 34 12.93 2.39 -32.41
N PRO A 35 14.26 2.59 -32.55
CA PRO A 35 14.89 3.85 -32.12
C PRO A 35 14.50 5.02 -33.02
N LEU A 36 14.14 4.72 -34.28
CA LEU A 36 13.65 5.70 -35.26
C LEU A 36 12.18 6.07 -35.01
N ALA A 37 11.37 5.15 -34.46
CA ALA A 37 9.96 5.38 -34.19
C ALA A 37 9.69 6.11 -32.87
N TYR A 38 10.57 5.98 -31.85
CA TYR A 38 10.35 6.54 -30.51
C TYR A 38 11.65 7.04 -29.85
N PRO A 39 12.15 8.25 -30.18
CA PRO A 39 13.33 8.81 -29.52
C PRO A 39 13.06 9.03 -28.02
N GLY A 40 13.90 8.44 -27.16
CA GLY A 40 13.80 8.54 -25.70
C GLY A 40 12.85 7.55 -25.02
N GLY A 41 12.23 6.64 -25.78
CA GLY A 41 11.45 5.55 -25.21
C GLY A 41 12.36 4.42 -24.68
N VAL A 42 12.02 3.85 -23.53
CA VAL A 42 12.58 2.55 -23.08
C VAL A 42 11.55 1.47 -23.39
N VAL A 43 11.92 0.49 -24.22
CA VAL A 43 11.10 -0.68 -24.50
C VAL A 43 11.50 -1.83 -23.59
N ALA A 44 10.55 -2.30 -22.78
CA ALA A 44 10.68 -3.58 -22.09
C ALA A 44 9.82 -4.62 -22.80
N VAL A 45 10.46 -5.64 -23.39
CA VAL A 45 9.80 -6.84 -23.90
C VAL A 45 9.84 -7.89 -22.81
N LYS A 46 8.67 -8.35 -22.37
CA LYS A 46 8.57 -9.51 -21.48
C LYS A 46 7.83 -10.63 -22.20
N CYS A 47 8.50 -11.76 -22.33
CA CYS A 47 7.94 -12.99 -22.88
C CYS A 47 7.72 -13.99 -21.74
N TRP A 48 6.57 -14.64 -21.72
CA TRP A 48 6.30 -15.72 -20.79
C TRP A 48 5.50 -16.83 -21.47
N ARG A 49 5.67 -18.05 -20.94
CA ARG A 49 4.98 -19.26 -21.38
C ARG A 49 3.61 -19.32 -20.69
N ALA A 50 2.53 -19.39 -21.44
CA ALA A 50 1.18 -19.43 -20.89
C ALA A 50 0.35 -20.57 -21.52
N GLY A 51 -0.18 -21.44 -20.65
CA GLY A 51 -1.20 -22.44 -20.97
C GLY A 51 -0.76 -23.63 -21.84
N ASP A 52 -1.61 -24.65 -21.86
CA ASP A 52 -1.59 -25.79 -22.77
C ASP A 52 -2.91 -25.76 -23.59
N PRO A 53 -2.88 -25.71 -24.94
CA PRO A 53 -1.71 -25.74 -25.82
C PRO A 53 -0.87 -24.45 -25.74
N PHE A 54 0.44 -24.61 -25.99
CA PHE A 54 1.47 -23.59 -25.86
C PHE A 54 1.11 -22.25 -26.52
N ARG A 55 0.99 -21.17 -25.72
CA ARG A 55 0.95 -19.79 -26.22
C ARG A 55 2.10 -18.97 -25.65
N LEU A 56 2.84 -18.32 -26.54
CA LEU A 56 3.91 -17.40 -26.18
C LEU A 56 3.36 -15.99 -26.31
N VAL A 57 3.19 -15.30 -25.18
CA VAL A 57 2.64 -13.94 -25.14
C VAL A 57 3.78 -12.97 -24.85
N ALA A 58 4.06 -12.09 -25.81
CA ALA A 58 5.01 -11.00 -25.65
C ALA A 58 4.26 -9.72 -25.32
N ARG A 59 4.62 -9.04 -24.23
CA ARG A 59 4.07 -7.72 -23.92
C ARG A 59 5.17 -6.68 -24.01
N ILE A 60 5.01 -5.76 -24.95
CA ILE A 60 5.90 -4.63 -25.18
C ILE A 60 5.34 -3.44 -24.39
N ARG A 61 6.14 -2.85 -23.50
CA ARG A 61 5.80 -1.59 -22.83
C ARG A 61 6.81 -0.51 -23.23
N LEU A 62 6.31 0.58 -23.80
CA LEU A 62 7.05 1.82 -24.02
C LEU A 62 6.86 2.72 -22.80
N TRP A 63 7.96 3.16 -22.19
CA TRP A 63 7.97 4.14 -21.12
C TRP A 63 8.78 5.35 -21.59
N PHE A 64 8.21 6.54 -21.46
CA PHE A 64 8.94 7.80 -21.61
C PHE A 64 9.33 8.25 -20.21
N SER A 65 10.61 8.17 -19.88
CA SER A 65 11.12 8.82 -18.68
C SER A 65 11.10 10.32 -18.92
N SER A 66 10.15 11.05 -18.30
CA SER A 66 10.26 12.50 -18.26
C SER A 66 11.55 12.85 -17.53
N LEU A 67 12.49 13.48 -18.26
CA LEU A 67 13.74 14.05 -17.74
C LEU A 67 13.50 15.26 -16.80
N THR A 68 12.34 15.33 -16.15
CA THR A 68 12.03 16.37 -15.17
C THR A 68 12.59 15.94 -13.82
N GLY A 69 13.74 16.54 -13.48
CA GLY A 69 14.58 16.21 -12.35
C GLY A 69 13.82 16.10 -11.03
N LYS A 70 13.99 14.95 -10.37
CA LYS A 70 13.64 14.77 -8.96
C LYS A 70 14.54 15.66 -8.11
N ARG A 71 14.06 16.84 -7.74
CA ARG A 71 14.62 17.61 -6.63
C ARG A 71 14.37 16.84 -5.34
N GLU A 72 15.43 16.28 -4.77
CA GLU A 72 15.44 15.76 -3.42
C GLU A 72 14.98 16.88 -2.46
N ARG A 73 13.89 16.64 -1.73
CA ARG A 73 13.47 17.56 -0.67
C ARG A 73 14.32 17.30 0.57
N PRO A 74 14.97 18.32 1.14
CA PRO A 74 15.73 18.16 2.37
C PRO A 74 14.81 17.75 3.53
N ARG A 75 15.33 16.87 4.39
CA ARG A 75 14.56 16.09 5.37
C ARG A 75 14.05 16.88 6.58
N TYR A 76 14.48 18.12 6.80
CA TYR A 76 14.06 18.89 7.98
C TYR A 76 14.10 20.38 7.69
N THR A 77 13.00 20.91 7.16
CA THR A 77 12.66 22.33 7.24
C THR A 77 11.18 22.39 7.60
N THR A 78 10.88 22.28 8.89
CA THR A 78 9.51 22.41 9.42
C THR A 78 8.90 23.77 9.04
N TYR A 79 9.76 24.78 8.87
CA TYR A 79 9.41 26.14 8.46
C TYR A 79 10.04 26.46 7.11
N ARG A 80 9.32 27.19 6.25
CA ARG A 80 9.79 27.54 4.90
C ARG A 80 10.81 28.68 4.90
N THR A 81 10.77 29.53 5.93
CA THR A 81 11.63 30.70 6.10
C THR A 81 11.90 30.92 7.60
N PRO A 82 13.03 31.55 7.98
CA PRO A 82 13.33 31.88 9.36
C PRO A 82 12.28 32.82 9.98
N GLU A 83 11.69 33.70 9.17
CA GLU A 83 10.62 34.61 9.60
C GLU A 83 9.36 33.87 10.09
N GLN A 84 9.05 32.71 9.50
CA GLN A 84 7.92 31.87 9.94
C GLN A 84 8.20 31.21 11.29
N GLU A 85 9.44 30.82 11.53
CA GLU A 85 9.87 30.27 12.81
C GLU A 85 9.79 31.34 13.91
N ASP A 86 10.27 32.57 13.64
CA ASP A 86 10.14 33.69 14.57
C ASP A 86 8.69 34.07 14.87
N ALA A 87 7.82 34.05 13.85
CA ALA A 87 6.40 34.31 14.02
C ALA A 87 5.73 33.24 14.90
N TYR A 88 6.12 31.97 14.74
CA TYR A 88 5.68 30.87 15.58
C TYR A 88 6.13 31.07 17.04
N TRP A 89 7.40 31.36 17.27
CA TRP A 89 7.91 31.58 18.63
C TRP A 89 7.27 32.79 19.31
N ARG A 90 7.05 33.89 18.59
CA ARG A 90 6.29 35.05 19.10
C ARG A 90 4.82 34.74 19.40
N ALA A 91 4.20 33.83 18.67
CA ALA A 91 2.84 33.37 18.98
C ALA A 91 2.82 32.48 20.22
N ALA A 92 3.74 31.52 20.30
CA ALA A 92 3.89 30.62 21.45
C ALA A 92 4.19 31.40 22.74
N GLU A 93 5.03 32.44 22.67
CA GLU A 93 5.35 33.28 23.82
C GLU A 93 4.13 34.05 24.33
N ARG A 94 3.26 34.56 23.44
CA ARG A 94 2.00 35.21 23.83
C ARG A 94 1.09 34.24 24.58
N THR A 95 0.98 33.01 24.08
CA THR A 95 0.21 31.95 24.73
C THR A 95 0.81 31.57 26.08
N ALA A 96 2.13 31.43 26.17
CA ALA A 96 2.84 31.15 27.42
C ALA A 96 2.59 32.25 28.47
N ARG A 97 2.63 33.54 28.08
CA ARG A 97 2.32 34.66 28.97
C ARG A 97 0.87 34.64 29.46
N ALA A 98 -0.09 34.29 28.60
CA ALA A 98 -1.49 34.16 28.99
C ALA A 98 -1.69 33.05 30.03
N PHE A 99 -1.00 31.92 29.88
CA PHE A 99 -1.05 30.83 30.86
C PHE A 99 -0.21 31.09 32.12
N ARG A 100 0.79 31.99 32.06
CA ARG A 100 1.59 32.41 33.21
C ARG A 100 0.78 33.17 34.27
N ALA A 101 -0.36 33.77 33.89
CA ALA A 101 -1.28 34.40 34.85
C ALA A 101 -2.01 33.38 35.74
N SER A 102 -1.99 32.09 35.38
CA SER A 102 -2.46 31.00 36.24
C SER A 102 -1.31 30.50 37.11
N ASP A 103 -0.78 31.37 37.97
CA ASP A 103 0.14 30.95 39.02
C ASP A 103 -0.68 30.26 40.11
N ALA A 104 -1.00 28.98 39.87
CA ALA A 104 -1.64 28.11 40.86
C ALA A 104 -0.80 27.94 42.15
N ASN A 105 0.41 28.51 42.18
CA ASN A 105 1.32 28.53 43.31
C ASN A 105 1.18 29.77 44.22
N LEU A 106 0.50 30.84 43.78
CA LEU A 106 0.20 32.02 44.60
C LEU A 106 -1.15 31.83 45.29
N THR A 107 -1.20 30.95 46.30
CA THR A 107 -2.40 30.81 47.14
C THR A 107 -2.56 32.06 48.02
N PRO A 108 -3.70 32.77 47.94
CA PRO A 108 -3.99 33.90 48.83
C PRO A 108 -4.00 33.44 50.31
N PRO A 109 -3.48 34.25 51.25
CA PRO A 109 -3.60 33.97 52.67
C PRO A 109 -5.08 34.01 53.06
N GLY A 110 -5.68 32.85 53.31
CA GLY A 110 -7.11 32.71 53.63
C GLY A 110 -7.83 31.62 52.84
N VAL A 111 -7.21 31.02 51.82
CA VAL A 111 -7.78 29.82 51.18
C VAL A 111 -7.50 28.61 52.07
N PRO A 112 -8.53 27.89 52.54
CA PRO A 112 -8.34 26.74 53.42
C PRO A 112 -7.54 25.66 52.68
N LEU A 113 -6.45 25.22 53.30
CA LEU A 113 -5.61 24.14 52.79
C LEU A 113 -6.44 22.86 52.77
N VAL A 114 -6.87 22.43 51.57
CA VAL A 114 -7.60 21.16 51.40
C VAL A 114 -6.64 20.01 51.66
N ARG A 115 -6.61 19.55 52.92
CA ARG A 115 -5.71 18.46 53.38
C ARG A 115 -5.98 17.13 52.70
N TYR A 116 -7.21 16.91 52.24
CA TYR A 116 -7.63 15.70 51.56
C TYR A 116 -8.51 16.08 50.38
N TYR A 117 -7.90 16.08 49.18
CA TYR A 117 -8.65 16.10 47.94
C TYR A 117 -8.94 14.64 47.57
N THR A 118 -10.18 14.21 47.75
CA THR A 118 -10.65 12.96 47.16
C THR A 118 -11.13 13.31 45.75
N PRO A 119 -10.34 13.04 44.68
CA PRO A 119 -10.82 13.27 43.33
C PRO A 119 -12.12 12.50 43.16
N ARG A 120 -13.18 13.19 42.73
CA ARG A 120 -14.37 12.48 42.24
C ARG A 120 -13.90 11.51 41.18
N LEU A 121 -14.25 10.23 41.34
CA LEU A 121 -13.97 9.22 40.34
C LEU A 121 -14.38 9.80 38.97
N PRO A 122 -13.48 9.77 37.97
CA PRO A 122 -13.80 10.33 36.67
C PRO A 122 -15.14 9.74 36.21
N PRO A 123 -16.05 10.57 35.68
CA PRO A 123 -17.39 10.08 35.39
C PRO A 123 -17.34 8.95 34.36
N THR A 124 -18.31 8.06 34.40
CA THR A 124 -18.40 6.82 33.61
C THR A 124 -18.30 7.04 32.09
N TYR A 125 -18.43 8.28 31.59
CA TYR A 125 -18.13 8.60 30.19
C TYR A 125 -16.65 8.42 29.81
N ARG A 126 -15.73 8.29 30.79
CA ARG A 126 -14.32 7.95 30.55
C ARG A 126 -14.06 6.45 30.46
N GLU A 127 -15.03 5.61 30.82
CA GLU A 127 -15.00 4.23 30.38
C GLU A 127 -15.12 4.27 28.87
N LYS A 128 -13.98 4.06 28.20
CA LYS A 128 -13.99 3.79 26.76
C LYS A 128 -14.89 2.58 26.62
N ARG A 129 -16.14 2.81 26.20
CA ARG A 129 -17.00 1.75 25.67
C ARG A 129 -16.08 0.95 24.76
N VAL A 130 -15.84 -0.31 25.10
CA VAL A 130 -15.17 -1.23 24.20
C VAL A 130 -16.17 -1.40 23.08
N VAL A 131 -16.12 -0.48 22.11
CA VAL A 131 -16.96 -0.56 20.92
C VAL A 131 -16.53 -1.86 20.29
N ASP A 132 -17.43 -2.84 20.30
CA ASP A 132 -17.17 -4.14 19.71
C ASP A 132 -16.64 -3.90 18.30
N ALA A 133 -15.37 -4.20 18.13
CA ALA A 133 -14.68 -4.00 16.88
C ALA A 133 -15.37 -4.79 15.75
N GLU A 134 -16.14 -5.81 16.10
CA GLU A 134 -16.90 -6.64 15.19
C GLU A 134 -18.21 -5.97 14.71
N ALA A 135 -18.83 -5.13 15.55
CA ALA A 135 -20.11 -4.49 15.25
C ALA A 135 -20.01 -3.36 14.20
N THR A 136 -18.83 -2.74 14.03
CA THR A 136 -18.65 -1.70 13.01
C THR A 136 -18.13 -2.30 11.71
N GLU A 137 -18.98 -2.30 10.68
CA GLU A 137 -18.60 -2.71 9.33
C GLU A 137 -17.39 -1.91 8.83
N TYR A 138 -16.33 -2.62 8.45
CA TYR A 138 -15.12 -2.01 7.93
C TYR A 138 -15.09 -2.04 6.41
N GLN A 139 -15.01 -0.88 5.79
CA GLN A 139 -14.86 -0.73 4.35
C GLN A 139 -13.38 -0.81 3.95
N LEU A 140 -13.00 -1.90 3.29
CA LEU A 140 -11.64 -2.10 2.79
C LEU A 140 -11.51 -1.55 1.36
N PRO A 141 -10.58 -0.61 1.09
CA PRO A 141 -10.33 -0.14 -0.26
C PRO A 141 -9.81 -1.26 -1.18
N PRO A 142 -10.32 -1.40 -2.42
CA PRO A 142 -9.87 -2.44 -3.35
C PRO A 142 -8.37 -2.41 -3.66
N LYS A 143 -7.77 -1.21 -3.71
CA LYS A 143 -6.33 -1.04 -3.92
C LYS A 143 -5.51 -1.64 -2.77
N ALA A 144 -5.99 -1.47 -1.53
CA ALA A 144 -5.35 -2.02 -0.35
C ALA A 144 -5.41 -3.56 -0.35
N PHE A 145 -6.52 -4.13 -0.80
CA PHE A 145 -6.66 -5.57 -0.99
C PHE A 145 -5.67 -6.12 -2.03
N CYS A 146 -5.60 -5.50 -3.22
CA CYS A 146 -4.63 -5.90 -4.24
C CYS A 146 -3.18 -5.83 -3.73
N LYS A 147 -2.87 -4.80 -2.93
CA LYS A 147 -1.55 -4.60 -2.31
C LYS A 147 -1.23 -5.71 -1.32
N TRP A 148 -2.14 -5.95 -0.38
CA TRP A 148 -2.01 -7.03 0.60
C TRP A 148 -1.84 -8.39 -0.09
N HIS A 149 -2.64 -8.68 -1.13
CA HIS A 149 -2.54 -9.94 -1.85
C HIS A 149 -1.17 -10.14 -2.51
N ARG A 150 -0.55 -9.07 -3.03
CA ARG A 150 0.83 -9.10 -3.55
C ARG A 150 1.89 -9.35 -2.47
N MET A 151 1.63 -8.88 -1.25
CA MET A 151 2.54 -9.06 -0.12
C MET A 151 2.44 -10.45 0.49
N VAL A 152 1.23 -11.01 0.57
CA VAL A 152 0.97 -12.29 1.24
C VAL A 152 1.15 -13.49 0.32
N PHE A 153 0.70 -13.40 -0.94
CA PHE A 153 0.74 -14.54 -1.86
C PHE A 153 1.88 -14.40 -2.87
N ARG A 154 2.62 -15.49 -3.09
CA ARG A 154 3.65 -15.57 -4.12
C ARG A 154 3.00 -15.77 -5.48
N GLY A 155 3.63 -15.19 -6.50
CA GLY A 155 3.33 -15.49 -7.90
C GLY A 155 2.95 -14.25 -8.70
N PRO A 156 2.72 -14.40 -10.01
CA PRO A 156 2.33 -13.31 -10.89
C PRO A 156 0.81 -13.08 -10.90
N MET A 157 0.02 -14.05 -10.47
CA MET A 157 -1.44 -13.96 -10.43
C MET A 157 -1.88 -13.18 -9.18
N HIS A 158 -2.35 -11.96 -9.42
CA HIS A 158 -2.91 -11.11 -8.39
C HIS A 158 -4.23 -10.53 -8.88
N PRO A 159 -5.22 -10.37 -8.00
CA PRO A 159 -6.54 -9.89 -8.37
C PRO A 159 -6.45 -8.49 -8.96
N THR A 160 -7.23 -8.27 -10.01
CA THR A 160 -7.51 -6.94 -10.56
C THR A 160 -8.41 -6.15 -9.59
N LEU A 161 -8.52 -4.83 -9.78
CA LEU A 161 -9.39 -4.00 -8.94
C LEU A 161 -10.86 -4.46 -8.98
N LYS A 162 -11.36 -4.93 -10.13
CA LYS A 162 -12.73 -5.44 -10.29
C LYS A 162 -12.93 -6.76 -9.53
N GLU A 163 -11.95 -7.65 -9.58
CA GLU A 163 -11.97 -8.91 -8.83
C GLU A 163 -11.84 -8.68 -7.33
N ALA A 164 -11.00 -7.73 -6.92
CA ALA A 164 -10.84 -7.35 -5.52
C ALA A 164 -12.16 -6.92 -4.89
N VAL A 165 -12.96 -6.09 -5.57
CA VAL A 165 -14.29 -5.67 -5.08
C VAL A 165 -15.20 -6.88 -4.80
N LYS A 166 -15.16 -7.90 -5.66
CA LYS A 166 -15.93 -9.14 -5.47
C LYS A 166 -15.36 -9.96 -4.30
N GLN A 167 -14.04 -10.14 -4.26
CA GLN A 167 -13.38 -10.98 -3.26
C GLN A 167 -13.49 -10.43 -1.83
N ILE A 168 -13.44 -9.10 -1.66
CA ILE A 168 -13.54 -8.44 -0.35
C ILE A 168 -14.83 -8.82 0.39
N ARG A 169 -15.92 -9.12 -0.35
CA ARG A 169 -17.21 -9.50 0.23
C ARG A 169 -17.13 -10.79 1.05
N TYR A 170 -16.24 -11.73 0.68
CA TYR A 170 -16.06 -13.00 1.38
C TYR A 170 -15.26 -12.90 2.68
N PHE A 171 -14.69 -11.73 2.98
CA PHE A 171 -13.93 -11.52 4.22
C PHE A 171 -14.79 -10.85 5.28
N SER A 172 -14.64 -11.31 6.53
CA SER A 172 -15.27 -10.69 7.70
C SER A 172 -14.79 -9.24 7.92
N SER A 173 -15.53 -8.44 8.68
CA SER A 173 -15.12 -7.07 9.05
C SER A 173 -13.76 -7.07 9.74
N ARG A 174 -13.50 -8.07 10.60
CA ARG A 174 -12.25 -8.30 11.32
C ARG A 174 -11.09 -8.58 10.36
N ASP A 175 -11.30 -9.44 9.37
CA ASP A 175 -10.28 -9.74 8.35
C ASP A 175 -9.98 -8.54 7.48
N ARG A 176 -11.01 -7.78 7.06
CA ARG A 176 -10.84 -6.57 6.26
C ARG A 176 -9.97 -5.53 6.97
N ARG A 177 -10.10 -5.40 8.30
CA ARG A 177 -9.23 -4.53 9.11
C ARG A 177 -7.80 -5.00 9.13
N GLU A 178 -7.57 -6.30 9.35
CA GLU A 178 -6.21 -6.83 9.41
C GLU A 178 -5.53 -6.80 8.03
N ILE A 179 -6.27 -7.10 6.96
CA ILE A 179 -5.83 -6.91 5.58
C ILE A 179 -5.39 -5.45 5.36
N HIS A 180 -6.22 -4.49 5.79
CA HIS A 180 -5.88 -3.08 5.65
C HIS A 180 -4.65 -2.70 6.48
N ARG A 181 -4.55 -3.18 7.72
CA ARG A 181 -3.39 -2.96 8.58
C ARG A 181 -2.10 -3.47 7.93
N ILE A 182 -2.08 -4.72 7.47
CA ILE A 182 -0.92 -5.32 6.81
C ILE A 182 -0.57 -4.54 5.53
N SER A 183 -1.59 -4.13 4.75
CA SER A 183 -1.38 -3.34 3.54
C SER A 183 -0.69 -2.00 3.80
N ARG A 184 -0.84 -1.43 5.01
CA ARG A 184 -0.22 -0.15 5.38
C ARG A 184 1.22 -0.29 5.86
N LEU A 185 1.69 -1.49 6.19
CA LEU A 185 3.06 -1.72 6.68
C LEU A 185 4.13 -1.43 5.62
N VAL A 186 3.74 -1.47 4.35
CA VAL A 186 4.63 -1.24 3.21
C VAL A 186 4.15 -0.02 2.45
N ARG A 187 5.04 0.74 1.80
CA ARG A 187 4.63 1.84 0.92
C ARG A 187 4.07 1.31 -0.41
N ASP A 188 3.16 2.06 -1.04
CA ASP A 188 2.57 1.66 -2.33
C ASP A 188 3.64 1.50 -3.43
N GLU A 189 4.65 2.37 -3.42
CA GLU A 189 5.76 2.38 -4.37
C GLU A 189 6.55 1.05 -4.31
N GLU A 190 6.81 0.52 -3.12
CA GLU A 190 7.57 -0.72 -2.94
C GLU A 190 6.83 -1.97 -3.46
N VAL A 191 5.49 -1.95 -3.48
CA VAL A 191 4.66 -3.08 -3.92
C VAL A 191 4.28 -2.98 -5.40
N PHE A 192 4.08 -1.76 -5.91
CA PHE A 192 3.54 -1.53 -7.26
C PHE A 192 4.57 -1.00 -8.27
N CYS A 193 5.60 -0.27 -7.85
CA CYS A 193 6.56 0.37 -8.74
C CYS A 193 7.86 -0.44 -8.84
N ASN A 194 8.08 -1.01 -10.04
CA ASN A 194 9.31 -1.59 -10.59
C ASN A 194 10.59 -1.55 -9.72
N GLY A 195 11.03 -2.74 -9.28
CA GLY A 195 12.37 -2.93 -8.72
C GLY A 195 12.51 -4.03 -7.68
N ALA A 196 11.76 -5.14 -7.83
CA ALA A 196 11.95 -6.39 -7.09
C ALA A 196 12.28 -6.24 -5.60
N ARG A 197 11.35 -5.70 -4.79
CA ARG A 197 11.29 -6.21 -3.43
C ARG A 197 11.03 -7.70 -3.56
N ARG A 198 12.06 -8.52 -3.31
CA ARG A 198 11.91 -9.98 -3.27
C ARG A 198 10.77 -10.26 -2.32
N TRP A 199 9.73 -10.93 -2.84
CA TRP A 199 8.60 -11.32 -2.02
C TRP A 199 9.15 -11.96 -0.74
N THR A 200 8.66 -11.50 0.40
CA THR A 200 9.16 -11.93 1.72
C THR A 200 8.04 -12.67 2.43
N ALA A 201 8.35 -13.84 2.98
CA ALA A 201 7.36 -14.64 3.69
C ALA A 201 6.83 -13.98 4.97
N CYS A 202 7.46 -12.91 5.46
CA CYS A 202 7.09 -12.21 6.70
C CYS A 202 5.61 -11.80 6.76
N TYR A 203 5.05 -11.28 5.67
CA TYR A 203 3.63 -10.89 5.65
C TYR A 203 2.70 -12.10 5.54
N ALA A 204 3.15 -13.15 4.85
CA ALA A 204 2.43 -14.42 4.81
C ALA A 204 2.38 -15.10 6.18
N THR A 205 3.49 -15.07 6.93
CA THR A 205 3.53 -15.60 8.31
C THR A 205 2.67 -14.76 9.25
N MET A 206 2.64 -13.44 9.07
CA MET A 206 1.78 -12.56 9.86
C MET A 206 0.30 -12.85 9.60
N TRP A 207 -0.08 -13.02 8.33
CA TRP A 207 -1.43 -13.39 7.96
C TRP A 207 -1.81 -14.79 8.47
N LYS A 208 -0.91 -15.77 8.36
CA LYS A 208 -1.13 -17.12 8.89
C LYS A 208 -1.35 -17.10 10.41
N ARG A 209 -0.50 -16.39 11.15
CA ARG A 209 -0.63 -16.25 12.61
C ARG A 209 -1.94 -15.58 13.02
N TRP A 210 -2.38 -14.59 12.24
CA TRP A 210 -3.68 -13.97 12.43
C TRP A 210 -4.81 -14.99 12.29
N LEU A 211 -4.82 -15.79 11.21
CA LEU A 211 -5.82 -16.83 11.00
C LEU A 211 -5.84 -17.87 12.13
N GLU A 212 -4.66 -18.27 12.63
CA GLU A 212 -4.54 -19.19 13.77
C GLU A 212 -5.08 -18.58 15.07
N THR A 213 -4.83 -17.28 15.30
CA THR A 213 -5.25 -16.58 16.53
C THR A 213 -6.73 -16.19 16.49
N LYS A 214 -7.27 -15.93 15.31
CA LYS A 214 -8.68 -15.57 15.10
C LYS A 214 -9.62 -16.71 15.47
N GLY A 215 -9.22 -17.95 15.24
CA GLY A 215 -10.10 -19.11 15.33
C GLY A 215 -11.07 -19.21 14.13
N PRO A 216 -11.84 -20.30 14.03
CA PRO A 216 -12.83 -20.47 12.97
C PRO A 216 -13.92 -19.39 13.07
N ASP A 217 -14.36 -18.86 11.93
CA ASP A 217 -15.54 -17.99 11.87
C ASP A 217 -16.77 -18.82 12.26
N LEU A 218 -17.25 -18.63 13.49
CA LEU A 218 -18.49 -19.24 13.97
C LEU A 218 -19.66 -18.57 13.24
N ALA A 219 -20.12 -19.17 12.15
CA ALA A 219 -21.41 -18.84 11.58
C ALA A 219 -22.49 -19.36 12.54
N VAL A 220 -23.09 -18.47 13.33
CA VAL A 220 -24.31 -18.79 14.07
C VAL A 220 -25.44 -18.85 13.04
N VAL A 221 -25.74 -20.06 12.56
CA VAL A 221 -26.93 -20.32 11.76
C VAL A 221 -28.08 -20.52 12.73
N PHE A 222 -29.05 -19.63 12.72
CA PHE A 222 -30.32 -19.85 13.41
C PHE A 222 -31.17 -20.75 12.50
N GLU A 223 -31.51 -21.95 12.98
CA GLU A 223 -32.54 -22.83 12.42
C GLU A 223 -33.93 -22.41 12.89
#